data_AF-A0A8T5P170-F1
#
_entry.id   AF-A0A8T5P170-F1
#
_cell.length_a   1.000
_cell.length_b   1.000
_cell.length_c   1.000
_cell.angle_alpha   90.00
_cell.angle_beta   90.00
_cell.angle_gamma   90.00
#
_symmetry.space_group_name_H-M   'P 1'
#
loop_
_entity.id
_entity.type
_entity.pdbx_description
1 polymer ?
#
loop_
_entity_poly.entity_id
_entity_poly.type
_entity_poly.pdbx_seq_one_letter_code
_entity_poly.pdbx_strand_id
1 'polypeptide(L)'
;LPTWMMNKQNDILSGDDRQILGTDVMLSRNEDINLMKKVRSYKGVRHDRGLRVRGQRSRSTGRKGKTVGVSRASIGAAQAAAKAGDKKEEKKVDKKAGAK
;
A
#
# COMPACT_ATOMS: atom_id res chain seq x y z
N LEU A 1 -18.05 30.98 21.37
CA LEU A 1 -16.92 30.14 21.83
C LEU A 1 -15.63 30.93 21.65
N PRO A 2 -14.61 30.74 22.48
CA PRO A 2 -13.29 31.34 22.22
C PRO A 2 -12.68 30.75 20.93
N THR A 3 -12.00 31.58 20.13
CA THR A 3 -11.46 31.20 18.81
C THR A 3 -10.57 29.95 18.86
N TRP A 4 -9.75 29.81 19.89
CA TRP A 4 -8.86 28.65 20.11
C TRP A 4 -9.58 27.31 20.25
N MET A 5 -10.90 27.29 20.51
CA MET A 5 -11.71 26.08 20.62
C MET A 5 -12.30 25.64 19.26
N MET A 6 -12.21 26.46 18.21
CA MET A 6 -12.74 26.14 16.89
C MET A 6 -11.82 25.20 16.11
N ASN A 7 -12.44 24.28 15.37
CA ASN A 7 -11.73 23.29 14.54
C ASN A 7 -11.04 23.91 13.31
N LYS A 8 -11.63 24.94 12.68
CA LYS A 8 -11.05 25.64 11.52
C LYS A 8 -10.99 27.13 11.81
N GLN A 9 -9.79 27.63 12.05
CA GLN A 9 -9.51 29.05 12.27
C GLN A 9 -8.90 29.67 11.01
N ASN A 10 -9.16 30.96 10.79
CA ASN A 10 -8.62 31.77 9.69
C ASN A 10 -8.72 31.06 8.33
N ASP A 11 -9.94 30.72 7.91
CA ASP A 11 -10.15 30.06 6.63
C ASP A 11 -9.68 30.94 5.46
N ILE A 12 -9.00 30.34 4.47
CA ILE A 12 -8.30 31.08 3.41
C ILE A 12 -9.26 31.89 2.53
N LEU A 13 -10.51 31.41 2.38
CA LEU A 13 -11.52 32.05 1.54
C LEU A 13 -12.38 33.06 2.32
N SER A 14 -12.89 32.66 3.50
CA SER A 14 -13.84 33.47 4.28
C SER A 14 -13.17 34.42 5.27
N GLY A 15 -11.98 34.06 5.77
CA GLY A 15 -11.33 34.75 6.89
C GLY A 15 -11.91 34.43 8.27
N ASP A 16 -13.08 33.81 8.34
CA ASP A 16 -13.79 33.53 9.60
C ASP A 16 -13.32 32.25 10.31
N ASP A 17 -13.43 32.27 11.64
CA ASP A 17 -13.26 31.09 12.49
C ASP A 17 -14.57 30.30 12.58
N ARG A 18 -14.56 29.03 12.13
CA ARG A 18 -15.76 28.21 11.99
C ARG A 18 -15.61 26.84 12.65
N GLN A 19 -16.72 26.37 13.24
CA GLN A 19 -16.85 24.99 13.70
C GLN A 19 -17.53 24.15 12.61
N ILE A 20 -16.76 23.31 11.93
CA ILE A 20 -17.26 22.46 10.85
C ILE A 20 -17.73 21.12 11.42
N LEU A 21 -18.89 20.64 10.96
CA LEU A 21 -19.56 19.45 11.47
C LEU A 21 -19.95 18.50 10.33
N GLY A 22 -20.02 17.20 10.63
CA GLY A 22 -20.55 16.18 9.71
C GLY A 22 -19.83 16.10 8.36
N THR A 23 -20.60 16.15 7.28
CA THR A 23 -20.14 16.02 5.88
C THR A 23 -19.22 17.14 5.44
N ASP A 24 -19.43 18.35 5.99
CA ASP A 24 -18.71 19.55 5.57
C ASP A 24 -17.22 19.46 5.94
N VAL A 25 -16.87 18.65 6.94
CA VAL A 25 -15.47 18.37 7.32
C VAL A 25 -14.72 17.69 6.18
N MET A 26 -15.37 16.73 5.51
CA MET A 26 -14.75 16.01 4.40
C MET A 26 -14.65 16.89 3.16
N LEU A 27 -15.69 17.68 2.88
CA LEU A 27 -15.71 18.61 1.76
C LEU A 27 -14.61 19.67 1.91
N SER A 28 -14.56 20.35 3.06
CA SER A 28 -13.54 21.36 3.32
C SER A 28 -12.12 20.80 3.24
N ARG A 29 -11.89 19.59 3.75
CA ARG A 29 -10.58 18.93 3.66
C ARG A 29 -10.20 18.64 2.20
N ASN A 30 -11.16 18.24 1.38
CA ASN A 30 -10.92 17.96 -0.04
C ASN A 30 -10.61 19.25 -0.81
N GLU A 31 -11.32 20.34 -0.52
CA GLU A 31 -11.05 21.67 -1.10
C GLU A 31 -9.64 22.17 -0.77
N ASP A 32 -9.22 22.07 0.51
CA ASP A 32 -7.87 22.45 0.92
C ASP A 32 -6.80 21.61 0.21
N ILE A 33 -7.02 20.28 0.07
CA ILE A 33 -6.10 19.39 -0.66
C ILE A 33 -6.04 19.74 -2.15
N ASN A 34 -7.18 20.05 -2.76
CA ASN A 34 -7.26 20.43 -4.16
C ASN A 34 -6.53 21.77 -4.41
N LEU A 35 -6.66 22.73 -3.50
CA LEU A 35 -5.91 23.98 -3.55
C LEU A 35 -4.41 23.72 -3.46
N MET A 36 -3.97 22.88 -2.51
CA MET A 36 -2.55 22.52 -2.36
C MET A 36 -1.97 21.84 -3.61
N LYS A 37 -2.78 21.02 -4.29
CA LYS A 37 -2.41 20.36 -5.56
C LYS A 37 -2.31 21.38 -6.70
N LYS A 38 -3.25 22.31 -6.83
CA LYS A 38 -3.24 23.37 -7.85
C LYS A 38 -2.01 24.28 -7.72
N VAL A 39 -1.67 24.69 -6.49
CA VAL A 39 -0.48 25.52 -6.20
C VAL A 39 0.84 24.75 -6.40
N ARG A 40 0.79 23.41 -6.54
CA ARG A 40 1.98 22.52 -6.61
C ARG A 40 2.92 22.66 -5.41
N SER A 41 2.37 22.95 -4.24
CA SER A 41 3.11 22.91 -2.98
C SER A 41 3.70 21.50 -2.73
N TYR A 42 4.79 21.40 -1.96
CA TYR A 42 5.38 20.10 -1.59
C TYR A 42 4.33 19.12 -1.01
N LYS A 43 3.49 19.63 -0.09
CA LYS A 43 2.39 18.88 0.51
C LYS A 43 1.36 18.44 -0.54
N GLY A 44 1.00 19.32 -1.48
CA GLY A 44 0.12 19.00 -2.60
C GLY A 44 0.66 17.88 -3.48
N VAL A 45 1.92 17.97 -3.91
CA VAL A 45 2.57 16.93 -4.73
C VAL A 45 2.66 15.59 -3.99
N ARG A 46 2.91 15.61 -2.68
CA ARG A 46 2.89 14.39 -1.84
C ARG A 46 1.49 13.79 -1.75
N HIS A 47 0.46 14.62 -1.56
CA HIS A 47 -0.94 14.17 -1.56
C HIS A 47 -1.36 13.59 -2.90
N ASP A 48 -0.87 14.14 -4.00
CA ASP A 48 -1.14 13.63 -5.34
C ASP A 48 -0.52 12.25 -5.57
N ARG A 49 0.72 12.05 -5.12
CA ARG A 49 1.42 10.77 -5.15
C ARG A 49 0.96 9.78 -4.06
N GLY A 50 0.03 10.16 -3.19
CA GLY A 50 -0.43 9.32 -2.07
C GLY A 50 0.65 9.03 -1.01
N LEU A 51 1.69 9.87 -0.93
CA LEU A 51 2.80 9.74 0.02
C LEU A 51 2.51 10.48 1.32
N ARG A 52 3.23 10.09 2.38
CA ARG A 52 3.13 10.71 3.71
C ARG A 52 3.68 12.14 3.66
N VAL A 53 2.97 13.11 4.24
CA VAL A 53 3.26 14.54 4.03
C VAL A 53 4.29 15.13 5.00
N ARG A 54 4.27 14.70 6.27
CA ARG A 54 5.04 15.33 7.38
C ARG A 54 6.52 14.96 7.44
N GLY A 55 7.18 14.75 6.31
CA GLY A 55 8.63 14.42 6.27
C GLY A 55 9.01 13.07 6.88
N GLN A 56 8.06 12.16 7.06
CA GLN A 56 8.32 10.83 7.61
C GLN A 56 9.22 10.02 6.67
N ARG A 57 10.22 9.31 7.24
CA ARG A 57 11.14 8.45 6.50
C ARG A 57 10.40 7.26 5.89
N SER A 58 10.38 7.17 4.56
CA SER A 58 9.65 6.13 3.81
C SER A 58 10.50 4.93 3.38
N ARG A 59 11.76 4.83 3.85
CA ARG A 59 12.67 3.74 3.46
C ARG A 59 12.19 2.37 3.96
N SER A 60 11.76 2.28 5.22
CA SER A 60 11.30 1.03 5.85
C SER A 60 9.79 1.04 6.16
N THR A 61 9.20 2.20 6.44
CA THR A 61 7.82 2.35 6.91
C THR A 61 6.84 2.68 5.79
N GLY A 62 5.60 2.19 5.88
CA GLY A 62 4.51 2.56 4.95
C GLY A 62 4.52 1.80 3.63
N ARG A 63 5.14 0.60 3.62
CA ARG A 63 5.08 -0.31 2.46
C ARG A 63 3.67 -0.85 2.32
N LYS A 64 3.07 -0.62 1.15
CA LYS A 64 1.79 -1.22 0.74
C LYS A 64 2.10 -2.36 -0.21
N GLY A 65 1.93 -3.59 0.26
CA GLY A 65 2.24 -4.82 -0.46
C GLY A 65 2.35 -6.00 0.50
N LYS A 66 2.05 -7.22 0.03
CA LYS A 66 2.32 -8.44 0.83
C LYS A 66 3.82 -8.57 1.04
N THR A 67 4.22 -8.98 2.24
CA THR A 67 5.60 -9.40 2.52
C THR A 67 6.03 -10.37 1.43
N VAL A 68 7.26 -10.20 0.90
CA VAL A 68 7.91 -11.23 0.09
C VAL A 68 8.30 -12.36 1.05
N GLY A 69 7.29 -13.12 1.48
CA GLY A 69 7.44 -14.33 2.26
C GLY A 69 7.46 -15.51 1.30
N VAL A 70 8.39 -16.44 1.53
CA VAL A 70 8.40 -17.71 0.82
C VAL A 70 7.21 -18.55 1.28
N SER A 71 6.25 -18.82 0.40
CA SER A 71 5.18 -19.76 0.68
C SER A 71 5.74 -21.19 0.62
N ARG A 72 6.11 -21.75 1.78
CA ARG A 72 6.69 -23.11 1.88
C ARG A 72 5.77 -24.19 1.29
N ALA A 73 4.45 -23.95 1.27
CA ALA A 73 3.47 -24.83 0.66
C ALA A 73 3.64 -24.97 -0.86
N SER A 74 4.05 -23.91 -1.57
CA SER A 74 4.25 -23.97 -3.03
C SER A 74 5.56 -24.68 -3.41
N ILE A 75 6.61 -24.50 -2.60
CA ILE A 75 7.92 -25.11 -2.83
C ILE A 75 7.89 -26.62 -2.54
N GLY A 76 7.21 -27.06 -1.49
CA GLY A 76 7.08 -28.49 -1.17
C GLY A 76 6.35 -29.28 -2.27
N ALA A 77 5.31 -28.70 -2.87
CA ALA A 77 4.59 -29.30 -3.99
C ALA A 77 5.45 -29.39 -5.27
N ALA A 78 6.23 -28.34 -5.57
CA ALA A 78 7.17 -28.35 -6.70
C ALA A 78 8.31 -29.36 -6.52
N GLN A 79 8.85 -29.49 -5.30
CA GLN A 79 9.90 -30.47 -4.98
C GLN A 79 9.38 -31.91 -4.96
N ALA A 80 8.15 -32.15 -4.51
CA ALA A 80 7.52 -33.47 -4.57
C ALA A 80 7.22 -33.89 -6.03
N ALA A 81 6.81 -32.95 -6.89
CA ALA A 81 6.60 -33.21 -8.31
C ALA A 81 7.91 -33.53 -9.04
N ALA A 82 9.01 -32.83 -8.71
CA ALA A 82 10.34 -33.13 -9.27
C ALA A 82 10.84 -34.54 -8.84
N LYS A 83 10.69 -34.90 -7.56
CA LYS A 83 11.09 -36.24 -7.07
C LYS A 83 10.22 -37.39 -7.59
N ALA A 84 9.00 -37.11 -8.04
CA ALA A 84 8.14 -38.10 -8.70
C ALA A 84 8.50 -38.33 -10.17
N GLY A 85 9.16 -37.36 -10.82
CA GLY A 85 9.71 -37.48 -12.18
C GLY A 85 10.91 -38.44 -12.21
N ASP A 86 11.90 -38.21 -11.35
CA ASP A 86 13.10 -39.06 -11.21
C ASP A 86 12.74 -40.54 -10.93
N LYS A 87 11.84 -40.81 -9.99
CA LYS A 87 11.40 -42.18 -9.67
C LYS A 87 10.66 -42.88 -10.81
N LYS A 88 10.02 -42.12 -11.71
CA LYS A 88 9.35 -42.69 -12.90
C LYS A 88 10.36 -43.00 -14.00
N GLU A 89 11.43 -42.24 -14.13
CA GLU A 89 12.53 -42.56 -15.05
C GLU A 89 13.31 -43.79 -14.59
N GLU A 90 13.68 -43.90 -13.30
CA GLU A 90 14.37 -45.08 -12.75
C GLU A 90 13.55 -46.37 -12.98
N LYS A 91 12.26 -46.37 -12.64
CA LYS A 91 11.37 -47.55 -12.88
C LYS A 91 11.22 -47.92 -14.35
N LYS A 92 11.35 -46.98 -15.28
CA LYS A 92 11.22 -47.23 -16.72
C LYS A 92 12.52 -47.81 -17.29
N VAL A 93 13.67 -47.42 -16.74
CA VAL A 93 14.98 -48.00 -17.06
C VAL A 93 15.09 -49.43 -16.54
N ASP A 94 14.69 -49.70 -15.29
CA ASP A 94 14.72 -51.04 -14.70
C ASP A 94 13.79 -52.04 -15.44
N LYS A 95 12.60 -51.58 -15.83
CA LYS A 95 11.64 -52.41 -16.58
C LYS A 95 12.10 -52.71 -18.01
N LYS A 96 12.98 -51.87 -18.59
CA LYS A 96 13.59 -52.08 -19.91
C LYS A 96 14.82 -52.98 -19.84
N ALA A 97 15.53 -52.99 -18.71
CA ALA A 97 16.68 -53.88 -18.47
C ALA A 97 16.25 -55.33 -18.20
N GLY A 98 15.08 -55.56 -17.59
CA GLY A 98 14.53 -56.90 -17.33
C GLY A 98 13.80 -57.57 -18.51
N ALA A 99 13.77 -56.95 -19.69
CA ALA A 99 13.06 -57.45 -20.88
C ALA A 99 14.00 -57.95 -21.99
N LYS A 100 15.23 -58.32 -21.63
CA LYS A 100 16.19 -58.98 -22.53
C LYS A 100 16.42 -60.43 -22.11
#